data_AF-A0A9D1WDX7-F1
#
_entry.id   AF-A0A9D1WDX7-F1
#
_cell.length_a   1.000
_cell.length_b   1.000
_cell.length_c   1.000
_cell.angle_alpha   90.00
_cell.angle_beta   90.00
_cell.angle_gamma   90.00
#
_symmetry.space_group_name_H-M   'P 1'
#
loop_
_entity.id
_entity.type
_entity.pdbx_description
1 polymer ?
#
loop_
_entity_poly.entity_id
_entity_poly.type
_entity_poly.pdbx_seq_one_letter_code
_entity_poly.pdbx_strand_id
1 'polypeptide(L)'
;MRYALSLPWLLNKNALSKTLQASALAVALFGSSVYTAPAFAAEEDVDSAAVTTDSGSSTESDGSKVDQVFSSAEQEAIKQLVHDYLIEHPEVLVEVAQALEAKQLYSQEQSLTEAIKFFREDEFVPRRGDLDAKHYLIEFFDYNCGYCKVVREHTKRLAEDYDLVTIYVEFPILSALSVRASAIGLALFAQDKDKYLEYQDILMTADTRITEESQIQDAVKKVGADYEQLSEQINSDPRIQMALRKNMELGQKIGVQGTPFFILDGTVIRGAVKDYSTFEDIIKAAEKSEPAPTSDQDTTEAEADK
;
A
#
# COMPACT_ATOMS: atom_id res chain seq x y z
N MET A 1 -9.04 65.05 -48.71
CA MET A 1 -7.70 64.59 -49.15
C MET A 1 -7.52 63.17 -48.62
N ARG A 2 -7.64 62.15 -49.47
CA ARG A 2 -6.52 61.40 -50.09
C ARG A 2 -5.63 60.72 -49.03
N TYR A 3 -5.84 59.43 -48.74
CA TYR A 3 -5.21 58.24 -49.36
C TYR A 3 -3.70 58.12 -49.12
N ALA A 4 -3.30 57.09 -48.36
CA ALA A 4 -2.12 56.21 -48.54
C ALA A 4 -2.20 55.13 -47.43
N LEU A 5 -2.71 53.90 -47.63
CA LEU A 5 -2.23 52.77 -48.43
C LEU A 5 -0.75 52.43 -48.22
N SER A 6 -0.47 51.39 -47.42
CA SER A 6 0.38 50.26 -47.81
C SER A 6 0.35 49.11 -46.77
N LEU A 7 -0.45 48.09 -47.05
CA LEU A 7 -0.13 46.67 -46.84
C LEU A 7 0.03 46.09 -48.27
N PRO A 8 0.93 45.12 -48.58
CA PRO A 8 0.71 43.74 -48.13
C PRO A 8 1.93 42.79 -48.02
N TRP A 9 1.73 41.78 -47.16
CA TRP A 9 2.02 40.34 -47.30
C TRP A 9 3.00 39.79 -48.35
N LEU A 10 3.86 38.86 -47.90
CA LEU A 10 4.16 37.60 -48.60
C LEU A 10 4.36 36.45 -47.58
N LEU A 11 3.28 35.68 -47.40
CA LEU A 11 3.19 34.22 -47.32
C LEU A 11 4.39 33.43 -46.75
N ASN A 12 4.16 32.73 -45.64
CA ASN A 12 4.58 31.32 -45.57
C ASN A 12 3.42 30.45 -45.07
N LYS A 13 2.88 29.68 -46.02
CA LYS A 13 1.94 28.58 -45.79
C LYS A 13 2.78 27.38 -45.36
N ASN A 14 2.55 26.86 -44.16
CA ASN A 14 2.62 25.45 -43.77
C ASN A 14 2.60 25.34 -42.24
N ALA A 15 1.44 25.69 -41.67
CA ALA A 15 0.95 24.93 -40.53
C ALA A 15 0.49 23.57 -41.07
N LEU A 16 0.72 22.50 -40.30
CA LEU A 16 0.50 21.08 -40.59
C LEU A 16 1.73 20.34 -41.15
N SER A 17 2.58 19.85 -40.24
CA SER A 17 2.84 18.40 -40.13
C SER A 17 3.95 18.13 -39.09
N LYS A 18 3.79 17.00 -38.39
CA LYS A 18 4.81 16.26 -37.61
C LYS A 18 4.98 16.65 -36.14
N THR A 19 4.07 16.08 -35.35
CA THR A 19 4.36 15.40 -34.09
C THR A 19 5.40 14.27 -34.25
N LEU A 20 6.01 13.88 -33.13
CA LEU A 20 7.02 12.85 -32.90
C LEU A 20 8.47 13.23 -33.24
N GLN A 21 9.23 13.62 -32.20
CA GLN A 21 10.52 13.02 -31.81
C GLN A 21 11.17 13.93 -30.76
N ALA A 22 11.40 13.41 -29.55
CA ALA A 22 12.65 13.57 -28.78
C ALA A 22 12.42 13.25 -27.30
N SER A 23 12.77 12.03 -26.88
CA SER A 23 13.48 11.78 -25.62
C SER A 23 13.81 10.28 -25.50
N ALA A 24 14.94 9.92 -26.10
CA ALA A 24 15.68 8.70 -25.77
C ALA A 24 17.06 9.10 -25.24
N LEU A 25 17.59 8.25 -24.36
CA LEU A 25 18.91 8.20 -23.73
C LEU A 25 19.13 8.99 -22.42
N ALA A 26 19.11 8.23 -21.31
CA ALA A 26 20.25 8.15 -20.40
C ALA A 26 20.28 6.74 -19.74
N VAL A 27 21.16 5.87 -20.23
CA VAL A 27 21.53 4.58 -19.62
C VAL A 27 23.05 4.58 -19.42
N ALA A 28 23.47 3.89 -18.35
CA ALA A 28 24.81 3.59 -17.83
C ALA A 28 25.19 4.48 -16.63
N LEU A 29 25.60 3.96 -15.46
CA LEU A 29 26.55 2.87 -15.22
C LEU A 29 26.35 2.23 -13.82
N PHE A 30 26.22 0.91 -13.74
CA PHE A 30 26.73 0.04 -12.65
C PHE A 30 27.06 -1.29 -13.34
N GLY A 31 28.30 -1.73 -13.46
CA GLY A 31 29.22 -1.98 -12.36
C GLY A 31 29.25 -3.50 -12.13
N SER A 32 29.93 -4.22 -13.01
CA SER A 32 29.97 -5.67 -13.09
C SER A 32 30.59 -6.29 -11.83
N SER A 33 29.81 -7.07 -11.09
CA SER A 33 30.34 -8.01 -10.11
C SER A 33 30.01 -9.43 -10.59
N VAL A 34 31.06 -10.17 -10.93
CA VAL A 34 31.01 -11.55 -11.41
C VAL A 34 30.58 -12.44 -10.25
N TYR A 35 29.40 -13.04 -10.34
CA TYR A 35 28.98 -14.09 -9.41
C TYR A 35 29.09 -15.44 -10.12
N THR A 36 30.11 -16.21 -9.77
CA THR A 36 30.28 -17.61 -10.16
C THR A 36 29.36 -18.49 -9.34
N ALA A 37 28.43 -19.20 -9.99
CA ALA A 37 27.65 -20.26 -9.37
C ALA A 37 28.51 -21.51 -9.12
N PRO A 38 28.36 -22.23 -7.99
CA PRO A 38 29.05 -23.49 -7.78
C PRO A 38 28.37 -24.63 -8.54
N ALA A 39 29.20 -25.52 -9.09
CA ALA A 39 28.81 -26.78 -9.70
C ALA A 39 28.32 -27.76 -8.62
N PHE A 40 27.10 -28.28 -8.77
CA PHE A 40 26.64 -29.44 -8.00
C PHE A 40 27.20 -30.71 -8.63
N ALA A 41 28.12 -31.35 -7.91
CA ALA A 41 28.57 -32.70 -8.17
C ALA A 41 27.54 -33.70 -7.60
N ALA A 42 27.19 -34.69 -8.41
CA ALA A 42 26.44 -35.87 -8.00
C ALA A 42 27.38 -36.86 -7.33
N GLU A 43 26.98 -37.40 -6.18
CA GLU A 43 27.40 -38.73 -5.73
C GLU A 43 26.21 -39.47 -5.09
N GLU A 44 26.15 -40.75 -5.42
CA GLU A 44 25.20 -41.77 -5.01
C GLU A 44 25.31 -42.08 -3.52
N ASP A 45 24.20 -42.43 -2.87
CA ASP A 45 24.20 -43.53 -1.91
C ASP A 45 22.79 -44.13 -1.80
N VAL A 46 22.74 -45.42 -2.13
CA VAL A 46 21.59 -46.31 -2.05
C VAL A 46 21.59 -46.88 -0.64
N ASP A 47 20.50 -46.71 0.11
CA ASP A 47 20.17 -47.70 1.13
C ASP A 47 18.67 -47.97 1.25
N SER A 48 18.43 -49.26 1.45
CA SER A 48 17.18 -49.99 1.32
C SER A 48 16.46 -50.05 2.67
N ALA A 49 15.20 -49.60 2.70
CA ALA A 49 14.26 -50.08 3.71
C ALA A 49 12.83 -50.00 3.18
N ALA A 50 12.22 -51.17 3.04
CA ALA A 50 10.83 -51.38 2.67
C ALA A 50 9.89 -50.73 3.68
N VAL A 51 8.97 -49.88 3.21
CA VAL A 51 7.72 -49.58 3.91
C VAL A 51 6.57 -49.65 2.90
N THR A 52 5.58 -50.40 3.34
CA THR A 52 4.37 -50.86 2.71
C THR A 52 3.50 -49.75 2.11
N THR A 53 2.88 -50.11 0.99
CA THR A 53 1.74 -49.47 0.32
C THR A 53 0.68 -48.96 1.31
N ASP A 54 0.44 -47.65 1.30
CA ASP A 54 -0.86 -47.08 1.65
C ASP A 54 -1.29 -46.10 0.56
N SER A 55 -2.50 -46.33 0.09
CA SER A 55 -3.16 -45.63 -1.00
C SER A 55 -3.86 -44.42 -0.41
N GLY A 56 -3.30 -43.23 -0.59
CA GLY A 56 -3.84 -42.00 -0.01
C GLY A 56 -3.54 -40.75 -0.82
N SER A 57 -4.20 -40.61 -1.97
CA SER A 57 -4.68 -39.35 -2.57
C SER A 57 -3.80 -38.10 -2.41
N SER A 58 -2.76 -37.98 -3.24
CA SER A 58 -2.24 -36.68 -3.65
C SER A 58 -3.12 -36.17 -4.81
N THR A 59 -3.89 -35.11 -4.57
CA THR A 59 -4.56 -34.34 -5.62
C THR A 59 -3.51 -33.71 -6.54
N GLU A 60 -3.25 -34.39 -7.65
CA GLU A 60 -2.60 -33.83 -8.82
C GLU A 60 -3.45 -32.69 -9.39
N SER A 61 -2.74 -31.65 -9.80
CA SER A 61 -3.24 -30.46 -10.45
C SER A 61 -3.96 -30.78 -11.76
N ASP A 62 -4.97 -29.96 -12.03
CA ASP A 62 -5.76 -29.75 -13.26
C ASP A 62 -4.98 -29.88 -14.60
N GLY A 63 -4.59 -31.11 -14.98
CA GLY A 63 -4.08 -31.48 -16.33
C GLY A 63 -5.14 -32.20 -17.18
N SER A 64 -6.31 -32.46 -16.61
CA SER A 64 -7.29 -33.43 -17.11
C SER A 64 -7.95 -33.09 -18.46
N LYS A 65 -7.75 -31.88 -19.00
CA LYS A 65 -8.37 -31.48 -20.28
C LYS A 65 -7.45 -31.61 -21.51
N VAL A 66 -6.14 -31.73 -21.36
CA VAL A 66 -5.21 -31.86 -22.50
C VAL A 66 -5.06 -33.32 -22.94
N ASP A 67 -5.13 -34.26 -22.00
CA ASP A 67 -4.98 -35.70 -22.24
C ASP A 67 -6.17 -36.35 -22.97
N GLN A 68 -7.30 -35.65 -23.06
CA GLN A 68 -8.50 -36.12 -23.75
C GLN A 68 -8.56 -35.67 -25.22
N VAL A 69 -7.65 -34.78 -25.66
CA VAL A 69 -7.75 -34.09 -26.96
C VAL A 69 -6.58 -34.40 -27.91
N PHE A 70 -5.41 -34.76 -27.39
CA PHE A 70 -4.22 -35.07 -28.20
C PHE A 70 -3.68 -36.46 -27.88
N SER A 71 -3.24 -37.18 -28.90
CA SER A 71 -2.48 -38.43 -28.74
C SER A 71 -1.12 -38.16 -28.09
N SER A 72 -0.52 -39.19 -27.48
CA SER A 72 0.79 -39.07 -26.84
C SER A 72 1.90 -38.58 -27.80
N ALA A 73 1.83 -38.99 -29.08
CA ALA A 73 2.77 -38.54 -30.10
C ALA A 73 2.61 -37.05 -30.43
N GLU A 74 1.37 -36.54 -30.45
CA GLU A 74 1.09 -35.12 -30.67
C GLU A 74 1.51 -34.27 -29.47
N GLN A 75 1.29 -34.75 -28.25
CA GLN A 75 1.76 -34.07 -27.04
C GLN A 75 3.27 -33.89 -27.03
N GLU A 76 4.03 -34.91 -27.44
CA GLU A 76 5.49 -34.82 -27.50
C GLU A 76 5.97 -33.84 -28.59
N ALA A 77 5.32 -33.85 -29.76
CA ALA A 77 5.60 -32.88 -30.81
C ALA A 77 5.31 -31.42 -30.37
N ILE A 78 4.23 -31.20 -29.61
CA ILE A 78 3.88 -29.88 -29.07
C ILE A 78 4.93 -29.41 -28.05
N LYS A 79 5.36 -30.29 -27.13
CA LYS A 79 6.40 -29.96 -26.14
C LYS A 79 7.70 -29.54 -26.83
N GLN A 80 8.13 -30.33 -27.82
CA GLN A 80 9.35 -30.03 -28.58
C GLN A 80 9.22 -28.70 -29.34
N LEU A 81 8.09 -28.45 -29.99
CA LEU A 81 7.82 -27.20 -30.68
C LEU A 81 7.86 -25.99 -29.73
N VAL A 82 7.23 -26.08 -28.57
CA VAL A 82 7.25 -24.99 -27.56
C VAL A 82 8.67 -24.77 -27.04
N HIS A 83 9.41 -25.84 -26.75
CA HIS A 83 10.81 -25.74 -26.34
C HIS A 83 11.64 -25.02 -27.40
N ASP A 84 11.60 -25.49 -28.64
CA ASP A 84 12.40 -24.94 -29.73
C ASP A 84 12.03 -23.50 -30.01
N TYR A 85 10.73 -23.17 -30.01
CA TYR A 85 10.25 -21.79 -30.15
C TYR A 85 10.78 -20.88 -29.03
N LEU A 86 10.77 -21.30 -27.76
CA LEU A 86 11.30 -20.49 -26.66
C LEU A 86 12.83 -20.31 -26.73
N ILE A 87 13.57 -21.28 -27.27
CA ILE A 87 15.01 -21.19 -27.48
C ILE A 87 15.34 -20.30 -28.69
N GLU A 88 14.56 -20.38 -29.76
CA GLU A 88 14.69 -19.53 -30.95
C GLU A 88 14.21 -18.09 -30.70
N HIS A 89 13.30 -17.90 -29.73
CA HIS A 89 12.68 -16.61 -29.38
C HIS A 89 12.74 -16.29 -27.87
N PRO A 90 13.95 -16.13 -27.28
CA PRO A 90 14.09 -15.85 -25.85
C PRO A 90 13.45 -14.50 -25.43
N GLU A 91 13.22 -13.57 -26.36
CA GLU A 91 12.50 -12.31 -26.15
C GLU A 91 11.09 -12.51 -25.57
N VAL A 92 10.44 -13.63 -25.90
CA VAL A 92 9.10 -13.97 -25.38
C VAL A 92 9.10 -14.06 -23.86
N LEU A 93 10.18 -14.55 -23.25
CA LEU A 93 10.30 -14.61 -21.79
C LEU A 93 10.36 -13.22 -21.16
N VAL A 94 11.02 -12.26 -21.83
CA VAL A 94 11.08 -10.86 -21.37
C VAL A 94 9.71 -10.20 -21.48
N GLU A 95 9.01 -10.39 -22.60
CA GLU A 95 7.66 -9.85 -22.80
C GLU A 95 6.66 -10.41 -21.77
N VAL A 96 6.73 -11.72 -21.50
CA VAL A 96 5.89 -12.36 -20.47
C VAL A 96 6.21 -11.80 -19.08
N ALA A 97 7.50 -11.63 -18.74
CA ALA A 97 7.90 -11.05 -17.46
C ALA A 97 7.41 -9.61 -17.29
N GLN A 98 7.57 -8.78 -18.32
CA GLN A 98 7.09 -7.39 -18.32
C GLN A 98 5.57 -7.30 -18.23
N ALA A 99 4.84 -8.15 -18.97
CA ALA A 99 3.39 -8.20 -18.90
C ALA A 99 2.91 -8.64 -17.51
N LEU A 100 3.60 -9.60 -16.88
CA LEU A 100 3.33 -10.02 -15.51
C LEU A 100 3.58 -8.89 -14.52
N GLU A 101 4.72 -8.20 -14.62
CA GLU A 101 5.08 -7.07 -13.76
C GLU A 101 4.05 -5.94 -13.87
N ALA A 102 3.69 -5.53 -15.10
CA ALA A 102 2.67 -4.51 -15.33
C ALA A 102 1.31 -4.89 -14.72
N LYS A 103 0.90 -6.16 -14.87
CA LYS A 103 -0.33 -6.67 -14.25
C LYS A 103 -0.26 -6.64 -12.73
N GLN A 104 0.90 -7.00 -12.15
CA GLN A 104 1.11 -6.97 -10.71
C GLN A 104 1.07 -5.54 -10.17
N LEU A 105 1.73 -4.58 -10.82
CA LEU A 105 1.72 -3.17 -10.44
C LEU A 105 0.30 -2.60 -10.47
N TYR A 106 -0.46 -2.87 -11.54
CA TYR A 106 -1.86 -2.47 -11.64
C TYR A 106 -2.72 -3.04 -10.49
N SER A 107 -2.57 -4.34 -10.18
CA SER A 107 -3.32 -4.96 -9.08
C SER A 107 -2.93 -4.41 -7.69
N GLN A 108 -1.67 -4.03 -7.50
CA GLN A 108 -1.17 -3.41 -6.27
C GLN A 108 -1.72 -1.99 -6.10
N GLU A 109 -1.74 -1.20 -7.17
CA GLU A 109 -2.31 0.15 -7.17
C GLU A 109 -3.82 0.13 -6.87
N GLN A 110 -4.57 -0.80 -7.47
CA GLN A 110 -5.98 -1.00 -7.15
C GLN A 110 -6.18 -1.38 -5.67
N SER A 111 -5.36 -2.32 -5.18
CA SER A 111 -5.43 -2.76 -3.78
C SER A 111 -5.13 -1.63 -2.80
N LEU A 112 -4.13 -0.80 -3.12
CA LEU A 112 -3.79 0.39 -2.34
C LEU A 112 -4.94 1.40 -2.34
N THR A 113 -5.52 1.68 -3.51
CA THR A 113 -6.65 2.61 -3.65
C THR A 113 -7.87 2.15 -2.85
N GLU A 114 -8.21 0.86 -2.92
CA GLU A 114 -9.30 0.27 -2.14
C GLU A 114 -9.04 0.36 -0.63
N ALA A 115 -7.81 0.09 -0.18
CA ALA A 115 -7.46 0.17 1.22
C ALA A 115 -7.50 1.61 1.74
N ILE A 116 -6.95 2.58 0.98
CA ILE A 116 -7.04 4.00 1.32
C ILE A 116 -8.49 4.42 1.46
N LYS A 117 -9.33 4.06 0.47
CA LYS A 117 -10.76 4.35 0.52
C LYS A 117 -11.41 3.77 1.77
N PHE A 118 -11.17 2.50 2.06
CA PHE A 118 -11.69 1.85 3.26
C PHE A 118 -11.31 2.61 4.54
N PHE A 119 -10.02 2.89 4.75
CA PHE A 119 -9.57 3.53 5.99
C PHE A 119 -10.03 4.98 6.14
N ARG A 120 -10.27 5.69 5.03
CA ARG A 120 -10.82 7.06 5.05
C ARG A 120 -12.32 7.09 5.33
N GLU A 121 -13.07 6.11 4.82
CA GLU A 121 -14.54 6.12 4.88
C GLU A 121 -15.10 5.34 6.09
N ASP A 122 -14.40 4.32 6.59
CA ASP A 122 -14.90 3.47 7.67
C ASP A 122 -14.99 4.22 9.02
N GLU A 123 -16.19 4.26 9.60
CA GLU A 123 -16.48 4.98 10.84
C GLU A 123 -15.83 4.36 12.08
N PHE A 124 -15.45 3.08 12.01
CA PHE A 124 -14.82 2.33 13.09
C PHE A 124 -13.28 2.35 13.01
N VAL A 125 -12.72 3.16 12.09
CA VAL A 125 -11.28 3.43 12.03
C VAL A 125 -10.98 4.73 12.80
N PRO A 126 -10.15 4.65 13.87
CA PRO A 126 -9.83 5.82 14.65
C PRO A 126 -9.06 6.89 13.88
N ARG A 127 -9.33 8.16 14.19
CA ARG A 127 -8.72 9.30 13.52
C ARG A 127 -8.62 10.53 14.43
N ARG A 128 -7.68 11.42 14.10
CA ARG A 128 -7.50 12.75 14.70
C ARG A 128 -7.45 13.79 13.58
N GLY A 129 -8.23 14.86 13.70
CA GLY A 129 -8.41 15.87 12.65
C GLY A 129 -9.72 15.70 11.88
N ASP A 130 -9.96 16.60 10.93
CA ASP A 130 -11.18 16.65 10.11
C ASP A 130 -11.07 15.73 8.88
N LEU A 131 -12.09 14.94 8.56
CA LEU A 131 -12.10 14.12 7.35
C LEU A 131 -11.96 14.93 6.06
N ASP A 132 -12.41 16.18 6.09
CA ASP A 132 -12.35 17.11 4.95
C ASP A 132 -11.02 17.87 4.87
N ALA A 133 -10.05 17.54 5.75
CA ALA A 133 -8.69 18.08 5.69
C ALA A 133 -8.06 17.86 4.31
N LYS A 134 -7.29 18.86 3.87
CA LYS A 134 -6.60 18.83 2.57
C LYS A 134 -5.71 17.60 2.39
N HIS A 135 -5.00 17.21 3.45
CA HIS A 135 -4.06 16.09 3.45
C HIS A 135 -4.55 14.96 4.36
N TYR A 136 -4.13 13.72 4.08
CA TYR A 136 -4.36 12.60 4.99
C TYR A 136 -3.10 11.76 5.22
N LEU A 137 -2.96 11.28 6.46
CA LEU A 137 -1.93 10.33 6.87
C LEU A 137 -2.61 9.07 7.42
N ILE A 138 -2.46 7.94 6.74
CA ILE A 138 -2.83 6.64 7.31
C ILE A 138 -1.57 6.04 7.96
N GLU A 139 -1.63 5.81 9.27
CA GLU A 139 -0.54 5.26 10.07
C GLU A 139 -0.88 3.86 10.56
N PHE A 140 -0.15 2.85 10.09
CA PHE A 140 -0.17 1.50 10.63
C PHE A 140 0.88 1.39 11.74
N PHE A 141 0.42 1.08 12.95
CA PHE A 141 1.27 1.09 14.14
C PHE A 141 0.99 -0.09 15.06
N ASP A 142 1.94 -0.29 15.98
CA ASP A 142 1.86 -1.27 17.06
C ASP A 142 2.38 -0.59 18.34
N TYR A 143 1.64 -0.67 19.45
CA TYR A 143 2.00 -0.05 20.73
C TYR A 143 3.35 -0.52 21.31
N ASN A 144 3.81 -1.70 20.91
CA ASN A 144 5.12 -2.25 21.28
C ASN A 144 6.22 -1.95 20.25
N CYS A 145 5.94 -1.24 19.16
CA CYS A 145 6.96 -0.90 18.18
C CYS A 145 7.75 0.33 18.61
N GLY A 146 9.03 0.14 18.96
CA GLY A 146 9.91 1.26 19.35
C GLY A 146 10.05 2.32 18.26
N TYR A 147 10.08 1.93 16.98
CA TYR A 147 10.13 2.86 15.86
C TYR A 147 8.84 3.68 15.70
N CYS A 148 7.67 3.11 16.01
CA CYS A 148 6.42 3.86 16.04
C CYS A 148 6.46 4.95 17.12
N LYS A 149 7.06 4.66 18.29
CA LYS A 149 7.21 5.66 19.36
C LYS A 149 8.18 6.78 18.98
N VAL A 150 9.28 6.45 18.30
CA VAL A 150 10.28 7.44 17.85
C VAL A 150 9.70 8.41 16.82
N VAL A 151 8.95 7.91 15.84
CA VAL A 151 8.39 8.76 14.77
C VAL A 151 7.16 9.56 15.21
N ARG A 152 6.60 9.26 16.39
CA ARG A 152 5.40 9.92 16.92
C ARG A 152 5.51 11.44 16.95
N GLU A 153 6.68 11.97 17.30
CA GLU A 153 6.92 13.42 17.33
C GLU A 153 6.79 14.04 15.94
N HIS A 154 7.32 13.37 14.92
CA HIS A 154 7.21 13.82 13.53
C HIS A 154 5.76 13.78 13.05
N THR A 155 4.98 12.75 13.40
CA THR A 155 3.57 12.68 13.01
C THR A 155 2.69 13.68 13.76
N LYS A 156 3.00 13.98 15.04
CA LYS A 156 2.36 15.10 15.77
C LYS A 156 2.62 16.43 15.07
N ARG A 157 3.89 16.73 14.82
CA ARG A 157 4.29 17.96 14.13
C ARG A 157 3.63 18.08 12.76
N LEU A 158 3.51 16.98 12.01
CA LEU A 158 2.85 16.99 10.70
C LEU A 158 1.38 17.43 10.80
N ALA A 159 0.66 16.95 11.83
CA ALA A 159 -0.73 17.34 12.08
C ALA A 159 -0.88 18.77 12.61
N GLU A 160 0.19 19.38 13.13
CA GLU A 160 0.22 20.79 13.57
C GLU A 160 0.59 21.74 12.42
N ASP A 161 1.53 21.33 11.57
CA ASP A 161 2.08 22.15 10.48
C ASP A 161 1.16 22.20 9.25
N TYR A 162 0.26 21.22 9.06
CA TYR A 162 -0.61 21.09 7.89
C TYR A 162 -2.06 20.80 8.26
N ASP A 163 -3.00 21.19 7.38
CA ASP A 163 -4.39 20.74 7.43
C ASP A 163 -4.46 19.25 7.08
N LEU A 164 -4.35 18.41 8.11
CA LEU A 164 -4.13 16.97 7.99
C LEU A 164 -5.07 16.19 8.91
N VAL A 165 -5.67 15.14 8.36
CA VAL A 165 -6.27 14.06 9.17
C VAL A 165 -5.31 12.90 9.32
N THR A 166 -5.05 12.50 10.56
CA THR A 166 -4.31 11.27 10.86
C THR A 166 -5.29 10.14 11.16
N ILE A 167 -5.18 9.04 10.42
CA ILE A 167 -5.98 7.84 10.52
C ILE A 167 -5.11 6.74 11.13
N TYR A 168 -5.52 6.23 12.28
CA TYR A 168 -4.76 5.27 13.07
C TYR A 168 -5.24 3.85 12.79
N VAL A 169 -4.39 3.06 12.15
CA VAL A 169 -4.65 1.65 11.84
C VAL A 169 -3.92 0.76 12.85
N GLU A 170 -4.69 0.23 13.79
CA GLU A 170 -4.23 -0.77 14.75
C GLU A 170 -3.71 -2.01 14.01
N PHE A 171 -2.39 -2.23 14.03
CA PHE A 171 -1.72 -3.33 13.34
C PHE A 171 -0.80 -4.11 14.29
N PRO A 172 -1.37 -4.81 15.30
CA PRO A 172 -0.60 -5.45 16.36
C PRO A 172 0.07 -6.75 15.90
N ILE A 173 1.35 -6.67 15.55
CA ILE A 173 2.14 -7.79 15.00
C ILE A 173 3.27 -8.25 15.92
N LEU A 174 3.54 -7.54 17.02
CA LEU A 174 4.74 -7.78 17.83
C LEU A 174 4.52 -8.66 19.05
N SER A 175 3.32 -8.73 19.62
CA SER A 175 3.01 -9.57 20.78
C SER A 175 1.52 -9.71 21.04
N ALA A 176 1.14 -10.69 21.87
CA ALA A 176 -0.22 -10.82 22.38
C ALA A 176 -0.69 -9.58 23.16
N LEU A 177 0.21 -8.91 23.89
CA LEU A 177 -0.09 -7.66 24.59
C LEU A 177 -0.33 -6.50 23.61
N SER A 178 0.29 -6.54 22.43
CA SER A 178 0.00 -5.57 21.35
C SER A 178 -1.43 -5.76 20.85
N VAL A 179 -1.84 -7.01 20.60
CA VAL A 179 -3.22 -7.34 20.19
C VAL A 179 -4.22 -6.89 21.27
N ARG A 180 -3.87 -7.13 22.53
CA ARG A 180 -4.71 -6.75 23.66
C ARG A 180 -4.85 -5.23 23.80
N ALA A 181 -3.75 -4.49 23.72
CA ALA A 181 -3.77 -3.03 23.76
C ALA A 181 -4.58 -2.43 22.59
N SER A 182 -4.41 -2.96 21.38
CA SER A 182 -5.20 -2.56 20.21
C SER A 182 -6.69 -2.84 20.36
N ALA A 183 -7.06 -4.01 20.91
CA ALA A 183 -8.47 -4.33 21.18
C ALA A 183 -9.10 -3.38 22.22
N ILE A 184 -8.34 -3.04 23.28
CA ILE A 184 -8.75 -2.05 24.29
C ILE A 184 -8.89 -0.66 23.67
N GLY A 185 -7.95 -0.25 22.81
CA GLY A 185 -8.05 0.98 22.04
C GLY A 185 -9.34 1.03 21.21
N LEU A 186 -9.63 0.01 20.41
CA LEU A 186 -10.86 -0.02 19.62
C LEU A 186 -12.14 -0.05 20.47
N ALA A 187 -12.10 -0.73 21.63
CA ALA A 187 -13.22 -0.70 22.58
C ALA A 187 -13.44 0.72 23.15
N LEU A 188 -12.36 1.41 23.52
CA LEU A 188 -12.41 2.82 23.93
C LEU A 188 -12.97 3.68 22.81
N PHE A 189 -12.47 3.54 21.58
CA PHE A 189 -12.94 4.32 20.43
C PHE A 189 -14.44 4.15 20.17
N ALA A 190 -14.96 2.93 20.36
CA ALA A 190 -16.38 2.64 20.23
C ALA A 190 -17.25 3.33 21.30
N GLN A 191 -16.70 3.62 22.48
CA GLN A 191 -17.38 4.33 23.56
C GLN A 191 -17.18 5.84 23.47
N ASP A 192 -15.95 6.26 23.25
CA ASP A 192 -15.46 7.63 23.37
C ASP A 192 -14.17 7.81 22.53
N LYS A 193 -14.29 8.57 21.45
CA LYS A 193 -13.20 8.80 20.49
C LYS A 193 -12.04 9.59 21.11
N ASP A 194 -12.32 10.49 22.05
CA ASP A 194 -11.29 11.32 22.68
C ASP A 194 -10.47 10.48 23.66
N LYS A 195 -11.13 9.61 24.44
CA LYS A 195 -10.42 8.66 25.32
C LYS A 195 -9.54 7.68 24.56
N TYR A 196 -9.94 7.26 23.36
CA TYR A 196 -9.04 6.49 22.49
C TYR A 196 -7.77 7.27 22.16
N LEU A 197 -7.91 8.53 21.75
CA LEU A 197 -6.77 9.36 21.37
C LEU A 197 -5.82 9.60 22.55
N GLU A 198 -6.36 9.85 23.74
CA GLU A 198 -5.58 9.96 24.97
C GLU A 198 -4.88 8.65 25.34
N TYR A 199 -5.58 7.51 25.23
CA TYR A 199 -5.04 6.19 25.51
C TYR A 199 -3.90 5.84 24.54
N GLN A 200 -4.11 6.10 23.25
CA GLN A 200 -3.09 5.89 22.24
C GLN A 200 -1.88 6.77 22.52
N ASP A 201 -2.08 8.04 22.87
CA ASP A 201 -0.98 8.95 23.23
C ASP A 201 -0.18 8.42 24.41
N ILE A 202 -0.84 8.00 25.49
CA ILE A 202 -0.18 7.46 26.68
C ILE A 202 0.72 6.27 26.34
N LEU A 203 0.23 5.32 25.56
CA LEU A 203 1.00 4.13 25.22
C LEU A 203 2.11 4.41 24.20
N MET A 204 1.85 5.28 23.23
CA MET A 204 2.79 5.62 22.17
C MET A 204 3.92 6.53 22.64
N THR A 205 3.71 7.33 23.69
CA THR A 205 4.79 8.14 24.31
C THR A 205 5.46 7.46 25.49
N ALA A 206 5.06 6.25 25.88
CA ALA A 206 5.70 5.55 26.99
C ALA A 206 7.11 5.07 26.61
N ASP A 207 8.10 5.33 27.46
CA ASP A 207 9.51 4.94 27.24
C ASP A 207 9.73 3.41 27.25
N THR A 208 8.78 2.66 27.80
CA THR A 208 8.89 1.21 27.95
C THR A 208 7.96 0.44 27.01
N ARG A 209 8.36 -0.79 26.68
CA ARG A 209 7.47 -1.78 26.07
C ARG A 209 6.39 -2.20 27.06
N ILE A 210 5.27 -2.67 26.51
CA ILE A 210 4.21 -3.35 27.25
C ILE A 210 4.65 -4.81 27.44
N THR A 211 5.07 -5.15 28.64
CA THR A 211 5.47 -6.49 29.07
C THR A 211 4.45 -7.14 30.01
N GLU A 212 3.54 -6.35 30.58
CA GLU A 212 2.50 -6.80 31.50
C GLU A 212 1.15 -6.15 31.18
N GLU A 213 0.05 -6.86 31.44
CA GLU A 213 -1.32 -6.35 31.25
C GLU A 213 -1.62 -5.14 32.16
N SER A 214 -0.99 -5.08 33.33
CA SER A 214 -1.10 -3.97 34.30
C SER A 214 -0.79 -2.61 33.66
N GLN A 215 0.15 -2.56 32.71
CA GLN A 215 0.50 -1.33 31.99
C GLN A 215 -0.64 -0.84 31.08
N ILE A 216 -1.41 -1.78 30.50
CA ILE A 216 -2.61 -1.47 29.71
C ILE A 216 -3.73 -0.98 30.64
N GLN A 217 -3.93 -1.66 31.77
CA GLN A 217 -4.91 -1.27 32.79
C GLN A 217 -4.63 0.14 33.34
N ASP A 218 -3.37 0.46 33.61
CA ASP A 218 -2.96 1.78 34.07
C ASP A 218 -3.23 2.87 33.04
N ALA A 219 -3.02 2.60 31.75
CA ALA A 219 -3.36 3.53 30.67
C ALA A 219 -4.88 3.76 30.56
N VAL A 220 -5.68 2.70 30.65
CA VAL A 220 -7.15 2.78 30.70
C VAL A 220 -7.64 3.61 31.89
N LYS A 221 -7.03 3.40 33.07
CA LYS A 221 -7.36 4.14 34.27
C LYS A 221 -7.02 5.63 34.15
N LYS A 222 -5.90 5.97 33.52
CA LYS A 222 -5.48 7.37 33.29
C LYS A 222 -6.47 8.15 32.42
N VAL A 223 -7.14 7.50 31.47
CA VAL A 223 -8.20 8.11 30.65
C VAL A 223 -9.59 8.03 31.30
N GLY A 224 -9.66 7.61 32.57
CA GLY A 224 -10.90 7.53 33.33
C GLY A 224 -11.91 6.53 32.75
N ALA A 225 -11.43 5.41 32.22
CA ALA A 225 -12.26 4.29 31.76
C ALA A 225 -12.11 3.07 32.69
N ASP A 226 -13.04 2.14 32.56
CA ASP A 226 -13.11 0.90 33.35
C ASP A 226 -12.61 -0.26 32.49
N TYR A 227 -11.52 -0.89 32.92
CA TYR A 227 -10.84 -1.92 32.15
C TYR A 227 -11.67 -3.21 32.05
N GLU A 228 -12.37 -3.58 33.13
CA GLU A 228 -13.23 -4.75 33.17
C GLU A 228 -14.41 -4.59 32.20
N GLN A 229 -15.05 -3.41 32.16
CA GLN A 229 -16.12 -3.11 31.21
C GLN A 229 -15.63 -3.15 29.76
N LEU A 230 -14.45 -2.59 29.46
CA LEU A 230 -13.85 -2.68 28.12
C LEU A 230 -13.53 -4.14 27.76
N SER A 231 -13.07 -4.94 28.73
CA SER A 231 -12.79 -6.36 28.54
C SER A 231 -14.06 -7.15 28.19
N GLU A 232 -15.16 -6.87 28.87
CA GLU A 232 -16.46 -7.45 28.58
C GLU A 232 -16.98 -7.00 27.20
N GLN A 233 -16.79 -5.73 26.85
CA GLN A 233 -17.14 -5.20 25.53
C GLN A 233 -16.37 -5.90 24.41
N ILE A 234 -15.05 -6.11 24.56
CA ILE A 234 -14.24 -6.81 23.55
C ILE A 234 -14.78 -8.22 23.27
N ASN A 235 -15.33 -8.89 24.27
CA ASN A 235 -15.89 -10.23 24.13
C ASN A 235 -17.30 -10.24 23.54
N SER A 236 -18.07 -9.17 23.75
CA SER A 236 -19.49 -9.10 23.37
C SER A 236 -19.74 -8.35 22.06
N ASP A 237 -18.86 -7.42 21.68
CA ASP A 237 -18.97 -6.63 20.46
C ASP A 237 -18.06 -7.21 19.35
N PRO A 238 -18.61 -7.94 18.37
CA PRO A 238 -17.81 -8.57 17.32
C PRO A 238 -17.11 -7.55 16.41
N ARG A 239 -17.55 -6.28 16.39
CA ARG A 239 -16.96 -5.23 15.55
C ARG A 239 -15.49 -4.99 15.88
N ILE A 240 -15.10 -5.12 17.15
CA ILE A 240 -13.71 -4.91 17.60
C ILE A 240 -12.77 -5.95 16.96
N GLN A 241 -13.13 -7.22 17.04
CA GLN A 241 -12.33 -8.30 16.46
C GLN A 241 -12.37 -8.29 14.92
N MET A 242 -13.51 -7.89 14.34
CA MET A 242 -13.62 -7.72 12.89
C MET A 242 -12.74 -6.58 12.38
N ALA A 243 -12.68 -5.45 13.09
CA ALA A 243 -11.84 -4.31 12.74
C ALA A 243 -10.35 -4.69 12.77
N LEU A 244 -9.87 -5.34 13.85
CA LEU A 244 -8.48 -5.83 13.90
C LEU A 244 -8.16 -6.77 12.74
N ARG A 245 -9.04 -7.73 12.47
CA ARG A 245 -8.85 -8.67 11.34
C ARG A 245 -8.81 -7.93 10.01
N LYS A 246 -9.69 -6.95 9.82
CA LYS A 246 -9.79 -6.20 8.57
C LYS A 246 -8.56 -5.31 8.36
N ASN A 247 -8.06 -4.66 9.41
CA ASN A 247 -6.81 -3.91 9.39
C ASN A 247 -5.64 -4.82 8.98
N MET A 248 -5.55 -6.01 9.57
CA MET A 248 -4.52 -7.01 9.24
C MET A 248 -4.61 -7.48 7.78
N GLU A 249 -5.81 -7.83 7.32
CA GLU A 249 -6.07 -8.28 5.94
C GLU A 249 -5.70 -7.21 4.91
N LEU A 250 -6.17 -5.97 5.10
CA LEU A 250 -5.90 -4.89 4.16
C LEU A 250 -4.43 -4.46 4.20
N GLY A 251 -3.81 -4.39 5.38
CA GLY A 251 -2.38 -4.10 5.49
C GLY A 251 -1.53 -5.16 4.77
N GLN A 252 -1.83 -6.45 4.94
CA GLN A 252 -1.15 -7.52 4.20
C GLN A 252 -1.38 -7.39 2.68
N LYS A 253 -2.62 -7.11 2.25
CA LYS A 253 -2.98 -6.94 0.84
C LYS A 253 -2.17 -5.81 0.16
N ILE A 254 -1.87 -4.73 0.88
CA ILE A 254 -1.06 -3.60 0.37
C ILE A 254 0.43 -3.72 0.71
N GLY A 255 0.87 -4.87 1.22
CA GLY A 255 2.28 -5.16 1.46
C GLY A 255 2.89 -4.51 2.70
N VAL A 256 2.09 -4.27 3.74
CA VAL A 256 2.58 -3.91 5.08
C VAL A 256 3.24 -5.14 5.72
N GLN A 257 4.55 -5.08 5.91
CA GLN A 257 5.36 -6.17 6.50
C GLN A 257 5.92 -5.81 7.88
N GLY A 258 5.68 -4.59 8.34
CA GLY A 258 6.21 -4.08 9.60
C GLY A 258 5.64 -2.70 9.93
N THR A 259 5.82 -2.28 11.18
CA THR A 259 5.38 -0.98 11.68
C THR A 259 6.59 -0.13 12.11
N PRO A 260 6.54 1.21 11.99
CA PRO A 260 5.44 1.97 11.41
C PRO A 260 5.42 1.84 9.87
N PHE A 261 4.24 1.98 9.30
CA PHE A 261 4.04 2.09 7.85
C PHE A 261 3.02 3.20 7.60
N PHE A 262 3.31 4.06 6.64
CA PHE A 262 2.47 5.22 6.36
C PHE A 262 1.99 5.25 4.92
N ILE A 263 0.83 5.86 4.73
CA ILE A 263 0.35 6.34 3.44
C ILE A 263 0.02 7.82 3.61
N LEU A 264 0.76 8.69 2.94
CA LEU A 264 0.55 10.13 2.93
C LEU A 264 0.16 10.56 1.52
N ASP A 265 -1.08 11.02 1.35
CA ASP A 265 -1.64 11.42 0.05
C ASP A 265 -1.37 10.40 -1.07
N GLY A 266 -1.58 9.12 -0.77
CA GLY A 266 -1.38 8.00 -1.70
C GLY A 266 0.08 7.53 -1.82
N THR A 267 1.04 8.27 -1.26
CA THR A 267 2.45 7.89 -1.25
C THR A 267 2.76 6.97 -0.06
N VAL A 268 3.28 5.78 -0.35
CA VAL A 268 3.68 4.80 0.66
C VAL A 268 5.05 5.13 1.26
N ILE A 269 5.14 5.14 2.60
CA ILE A 269 6.38 5.33 3.35
C ILE A 269 6.59 4.14 4.28
N ARG A 270 7.72 3.45 4.14
CA ARG A 270 8.02 2.21 4.87
C ARG A 270 8.97 2.47 6.04
N GLY A 271 8.58 2.08 7.24
CA GLY A 271 9.40 2.21 8.44
C GLY A 271 9.42 3.62 9.02
N ALA A 272 10.21 3.79 10.09
CA ALA A 272 10.35 5.09 10.73
C ALA A 272 11.07 6.09 9.82
N VAL A 273 10.43 7.23 9.62
CA VAL A 273 11.02 8.40 9.00
C VAL A 273 11.99 9.03 10.00
N LYS A 274 13.27 9.11 9.65
CA LYS A 274 14.29 9.73 10.50
C LYS A 274 14.25 11.26 10.41
N ASP A 275 14.00 11.78 9.22
CA ASP A 275 13.97 13.21 8.93
C ASP A 275 12.57 13.67 8.55
N TYR A 276 12.05 14.61 9.33
CA TYR A 276 10.74 15.24 9.13
C TYR A 276 10.56 15.78 7.70
N SER A 277 11.65 16.22 7.04
CA SER A 277 11.59 16.76 5.67
C SER A 277 11.00 15.78 4.66
N THR A 278 11.08 14.47 4.93
CA THR A 278 10.48 13.44 4.06
C THR A 278 8.97 13.63 3.93
N PHE A 279 8.27 13.97 5.02
CA PHE A 279 6.84 14.24 4.98
C PHE A 279 6.55 15.55 4.25
N GLU A 280 7.35 16.59 4.48
CA GLU A 280 7.19 17.88 3.81
C GLU A 280 7.35 17.78 2.30
N ASP A 281 8.32 16.99 1.83
CA ASP A 281 8.57 16.82 0.39
C ASP A 281 7.42 16.09 -0.30
N ILE A 282 6.79 15.12 0.38
CA ILE A 282 5.60 14.41 -0.13
C ILE A 282 4.41 15.36 -0.23
N ILE A 283 4.12 16.13 0.81
CA ILE A 283 3.01 17.11 0.78
C ILE A 283 3.25 18.12 -0.35
N LYS A 284 4.44 18.70 -0.46
CA LYS A 284 4.79 19.65 -1.52
C LYS A 284 4.68 19.04 -2.93
N ALA A 285 4.92 17.74 -3.07
CA ALA A 285 4.72 17.03 -4.33
C ALA A 285 3.23 16.84 -4.64
N ALA A 286 2.43 16.44 -3.64
CA ALA A 286 0.98 16.29 -3.76
C ALA A 286 0.31 17.61 -4.18
N GLU A 287 0.66 18.72 -3.52
CA GLU A 287 0.13 20.06 -3.83
C GLU A 287 0.46 20.54 -5.25
N LYS A 288 1.54 20.06 -5.86
CA LYS A 288 1.89 20.39 -7.26
C LYS A 288 1.15 19.52 -8.26
N SER A 289 0.70 18.35 -7.84
CA SER A 289 0.02 17.37 -8.68
C SER A 289 -1.50 17.55 -8.72
N GLU A 290 -2.08 18.25 -7.75
CA GLU A 290 -3.47 18.68 -7.81
C GLU A 290 -3.65 19.74 -8.92
N PRO A 291 -4.53 19.52 -9.91
CA PRO A 291 -4.91 20.59 -10.81
C PRO A 291 -5.58 21.69 -9.98
N ALA A 292 -5.10 22.94 -10.13
CA ALA A 292 -5.70 24.10 -9.48
C ALA A 292 -7.24 24.06 -9.61
N PRO A 293 -7.99 24.40 -8.55
CA PRO A 293 -9.44 24.42 -8.63
C PRO A 293 -9.83 25.32 -9.80
N THR A 294 -10.52 24.75 -10.78
CA THR A 294 -11.08 25.49 -11.91
C THR A 294 -12.04 26.50 -11.31
N SER A 295 -11.60 27.76 -11.20
CA SER A 295 -12.44 28.88 -10.83
C SER A 295 -13.64 28.86 -11.75
N ASP A 296 -14.82 28.69 -11.18
CA ASP A 296 -16.10 28.79 -11.86
C ASP A 296 -16.08 29.98 -12.81
N GLN A 297 -16.28 29.72 -14.09
CA GLN A 297 -16.65 30.77 -15.02
C GLN A 297 -18.04 31.23 -14.62
N ASP A 298 -18.03 32.34 -13.88
CA ASP A 298 -18.96 33.45 -13.96
C ASP A 298 -19.72 33.46 -15.31
N THR A 299 -20.85 32.75 -15.38
CA THR A 299 -21.85 32.99 -16.42
C THR A 299 -22.63 34.22 -15.99
N THR A 300 -22.02 35.36 -16.24
CA THR A 300 -22.70 36.64 -16.29
C THR A 300 -23.79 36.56 -17.36
N GLU A 301 -24.95 37.04 -16.92
CA GLU A 301 -26.17 37.36 -17.65
C GLU A 301 -25.92 37.81 -19.11
N ALA A 302 -26.63 37.16 -20.03
CA ALA A 302 -26.98 37.77 -21.31
C ALA A 302 -28.50 37.78 -21.42
N GLU A 303 -29.10 38.87 -20.96
CA GLU A 303 -30.36 39.37 -21.51
C GLU A 303 -30.19 39.55 -23.03
N ALA A 304 -31.03 38.86 -23.81
CA ALA A 304 -31.30 39.24 -25.21
C ALA A 304 -32.65 38.64 -25.66
N ASP A 305 -33.72 39.38 -25.36
CA ASP A 305 -34.74 39.82 -26.33
C ASP A 305 -35.24 38.77 -27.37
N LYS A 306 -36.35 38.08 -27.05
CA LYS A 306 -37.53 37.94 -27.94
C LYS A 306 -38.74 37.28 -27.29
#